data_AF-A0A7Y2L2H7-F1
#
_entry.id   AF-A0A7Y2L2H7-F1
#
_cell.length_a   1.000
_cell.length_b   1.000
_cell.length_c   1.000
_cell.angle_alpha   90.00
_cell.angle_beta   90.00
_cell.angle_gamma   90.00
#
_symmetry.space_group_name_H-M   'P 1'
#
loop_
_entity.id
_entity.type
_entity.pdbx_description
1 polymer ?
#
loop_
_entity_poly.entity_id
_entity_poly.type
_entity_poly.pdbx_seq_one_letter_code
_entity_poly.pdbx_strand_id
1 'polypeptide(L)'
;DQGASQALPIVRVATRQQSGFVEDLFRSQVGDRTNWRALLKGDAEPVDLVAVREQLFESCAEGMQALQERFGLQAVQPLATAEPVEIRYPVEQYPSKIVSFNLDKDPIVEGTLMGIKGQYLIFDTGVINIRKYTAYQLAVHQ
;
A
#
# COMPACT_ATOMS: atom_id res chain seq x y z
N ASP A 1 -2.95 3.07 0.08
CA ASP A 1 -3.01 3.42 1.53
C ASP A 1 -1.67 3.39 2.24
N GLN A 2 -0.90 2.30 2.18
CA GLN A 2 0.25 2.14 3.09
C GLN A 2 1.41 3.11 2.85
N GLY A 3 1.54 3.67 1.64
CA GLY A 3 2.63 4.59 1.27
C GLY A 3 3.50 4.11 0.10
N ALA A 4 3.00 3.21 -0.76
CA ALA A 4 3.70 2.73 -1.94
C ALA A 4 4.08 3.89 -2.88
N SER A 5 5.30 3.84 -3.45
CA SER A 5 5.84 4.82 -4.39
C SER A 5 5.54 4.49 -5.86
N GLN A 6 5.17 3.24 -6.16
CA GLN A 6 4.71 2.82 -7.48
C GLN A 6 3.45 1.95 -7.33
N ALA A 7 2.58 1.99 -8.33
CA ALA A 7 1.43 1.11 -8.43
C ALA A 7 1.13 0.78 -9.90
N LEU A 8 0.56 -0.39 -10.16
CA LEU A 8 0.09 -0.78 -11.49
C LEU A 8 -1.26 -1.46 -11.33
N PRO A 9 -2.36 -0.93 -11.90
CA PRO A 9 -3.62 -1.65 -11.93
C PRO A 9 -3.53 -2.81 -12.92
N ILE A 10 -3.80 -4.03 -12.45
CA ILE A 10 -3.59 -5.25 -13.25
C ILE A 10 -4.90 -5.97 -13.63
N VAL A 11 -5.98 -5.81 -12.86
CA VAL A 11 -7.29 -6.42 -13.12
C VAL A 11 -8.39 -5.42 -12.78
N ARG A 12 -9.39 -5.30 -13.65
CA ARG A 12 -10.66 -4.62 -13.39
C ARG A 12 -11.71 -5.66 -13.06
N VAL A 13 -12.45 -5.43 -11.97
CA VAL A 13 -13.53 -6.31 -11.53
C VAL A 13 -14.86 -5.55 -11.39
N ALA A 14 -15.99 -6.25 -11.54
CA ALA A 14 -17.31 -5.64 -11.43
C ALA A 14 -17.75 -5.42 -9.97
N THR A 15 -17.26 -6.23 -9.03
CA THR A 15 -17.64 -6.12 -7.61
C THR A 15 -16.45 -6.25 -6.66
N ARG A 16 -16.60 -5.72 -5.44
CA ARG A 16 -15.60 -5.86 -4.37
C ARG A 16 -15.33 -7.33 -3.99
N GLN A 17 -16.34 -8.18 -4.06
CA GLN A 17 -16.18 -9.61 -3.76
C GLN A 17 -15.24 -10.28 -4.78
N GLN A 18 -15.36 -9.93 -6.06
CA GLN A 18 -14.48 -10.43 -7.11
C GLN A 18 -13.04 -9.94 -6.93
N SER A 19 -12.85 -8.69 -6.46
CA SER A 19 -11.51 -8.20 -6.04
C SER A 19 -10.90 -9.14 -5.00
N GLY A 20 -11.68 -9.51 -3.99
CA GLY A 20 -11.23 -10.42 -2.93
C GLY A 20 -10.81 -11.79 -3.46
N PHE A 21 -11.53 -12.35 -4.44
CA PHE A 21 -11.13 -13.63 -5.05
C PHE A 21 -9.85 -13.51 -5.88
N VAL A 22 -9.65 -12.40 -6.60
CA VAL A 22 -8.42 -12.13 -7.37
C VAL A 22 -7.24 -11.91 -6.42
N GLU A 23 -7.43 -11.15 -5.34
CA GLU A 23 -6.43 -10.94 -4.29
C GLU A 23 -6.02 -12.26 -3.62
N ASP A 24 -6.99 -13.12 -3.32
CA ASP A 24 -6.73 -14.43 -2.70
C ASP A 24 -5.91 -15.35 -3.62
N LEU A 25 -6.23 -15.35 -4.93
CA LEU A 25 -5.46 -16.08 -5.94
C LEU A 25 -3.99 -15.62 -5.96
N PHE A 26 -3.76 -14.31 -5.99
CA PHE A 26 -2.43 -13.73 -6.08
C PHE A 26 -1.63 -13.77 -4.77
N ARG A 27 -2.28 -14.02 -3.62
CA ARG A 27 -1.62 -14.13 -2.31
C ARG A 27 -0.52 -15.19 -2.27
N SER A 28 -0.64 -16.25 -3.09
CA SER A 28 0.39 -17.28 -3.19
C SER A 28 1.74 -16.76 -3.73
N GLN A 29 1.72 -15.70 -4.53
CA GLN A 29 2.88 -15.14 -5.20
C GLN A 29 3.36 -13.84 -4.56
N VAL A 30 2.45 -13.08 -3.95
CA VAL A 30 2.74 -11.77 -3.35
C VAL A 30 2.57 -11.85 -1.84
N GLY A 31 3.63 -11.50 -1.11
CA GLY A 31 3.60 -11.48 0.35
C GLY A 31 2.55 -10.50 0.90
N ASP A 32 1.74 -10.99 1.83
CA ASP A 32 0.62 -10.25 2.46
C ASP A 32 1.07 -9.10 3.39
N ARG A 33 2.38 -8.98 3.69
CA ARG A 33 2.88 -8.04 4.69
C ARG A 33 3.75 -6.95 4.10
N THR A 34 3.31 -5.71 4.26
CA THR A 34 4.14 -4.53 4.03
C THR A 34 5.15 -4.35 5.17
N ASN A 35 6.44 -4.28 4.85
CA ASN A 35 7.46 -3.85 5.80
C ASN A 35 7.42 -2.32 5.96
N TRP A 36 6.47 -1.84 6.77
CA TRP A 36 6.23 -0.41 6.97
C TRP A 36 7.47 0.34 7.51
N ARG A 37 8.38 -0.34 8.24
CA ARG A 37 9.63 0.28 8.68
C ARG A 37 10.56 0.60 7.53
N ALA A 38 10.66 -0.30 6.54
CA ALA A 38 11.43 -0.04 5.33
C ALA A 38 10.80 1.10 4.51
N LEU A 39 9.47 1.11 4.41
CA LEU A 39 8.70 2.12 3.69
C LEU A 39 8.94 3.56 4.17
N LEU A 40 9.19 3.74 5.46
CA LEU A 40 9.40 5.04 6.10
C LEU A 40 10.88 5.43 6.24
N LYS A 41 11.82 4.61 5.78
CA LYS A 41 13.26 4.95 5.78
C LYS A 41 13.71 5.70 4.54
N GLY A 42 12.87 5.76 3.51
CA GLY A 42 13.21 6.35 2.23
C GLY A 42 12.29 5.84 1.14
N ASP A 43 12.66 6.13 -0.10
CA ASP A 43 12.04 5.50 -1.25
C ASP A 43 12.68 4.14 -1.51
N ALA A 44 11.84 3.18 -1.87
CA ALA A 44 12.30 1.87 -2.30
C ALA A 44 12.90 1.96 -3.70
N GLU A 45 13.82 1.05 -4.00
CA GLU A 45 14.30 0.89 -5.37
C GLU A 45 13.14 0.64 -6.33
N PRO A 46 13.13 1.29 -7.52
CA PRO A 46 12.11 1.06 -8.52
C PRO A 46 12.01 -0.40 -8.91
N VAL A 47 10.78 -0.89 -9.06
CA VAL A 47 10.48 -2.24 -9.52
C VAL A 47 9.85 -2.17 -10.90
N ASP A 48 10.22 -3.10 -11.78
CA ASP A 48 9.51 -3.31 -13.05
C ASP A 48 8.16 -3.97 -12.78
N LEU A 49 7.15 -3.15 -12.51
CA LEU A 49 5.81 -3.62 -12.19
C LEU A 49 5.13 -4.33 -13.37
N VAL A 50 5.55 -4.05 -14.61
CA VAL A 50 5.01 -4.74 -15.80
C VAL A 50 5.54 -6.16 -15.82
N ALA A 51 6.84 -6.36 -15.64
CA ALA A 51 7.43 -7.70 -15.56
C ALA A 51 6.83 -8.52 -14.40
N VAL A 52 6.64 -7.91 -13.22
CA VAL A 52 6.00 -8.55 -12.07
C VAL A 52 4.55 -8.95 -12.38
N ARG A 53 3.78 -8.09 -13.08
CA ARG A 53 2.42 -8.41 -13.51
C ARG A 53 2.39 -9.62 -14.44
N GLU A 54 3.26 -9.66 -15.45
CA GLU A 54 3.32 -10.78 -16.40
C GLU A 54 3.63 -12.09 -15.68
N GLN A 55 4.65 -12.10 -14.80
CA GLN A 55 4.99 -13.26 -13.99
C GLN A 55 3.81 -13.73 -13.11
N LEU A 56 3.06 -12.78 -12.54
CA LEU A 56 1.90 -13.07 -11.70
C LEU A 56 0.76 -13.72 -12.51
N PHE A 57 0.46 -13.21 -13.70
CA PHE A 57 -0.56 -13.82 -14.58
C PHE A 57 -0.13 -15.19 -15.10
N GLU A 58 1.13 -15.37 -15.45
CA GLU A 58 1.68 -16.67 -15.86
C GLU A 58 1.53 -17.70 -14.73
N SER A 59 1.94 -17.34 -13.51
CA SER A 59 1.90 -18.23 -12.34
C SER A 59 0.48 -18.56 -11.88
N CYS A 60 -0.51 -17.72 -12.21
CA CYS A 60 -1.89 -17.85 -11.77
C CYS A 60 -2.89 -18.02 -12.92
N ALA A 61 -2.44 -18.43 -14.11
CA ALA A 61 -3.25 -18.49 -15.33
C ALA A 61 -4.51 -19.35 -15.17
N GLU A 62 -4.37 -20.56 -14.63
CA GLU A 62 -5.50 -21.48 -14.40
C GLU A 62 -6.54 -20.88 -13.44
N GLY A 63 -6.08 -20.25 -12.36
CA GLY A 63 -6.96 -19.59 -11.40
C GLY A 63 -7.71 -18.40 -11.99
N MET A 64 -7.03 -17.60 -12.82
CA MET A 64 -7.66 -16.48 -13.52
C MET A 64 -8.72 -16.96 -14.52
N GLN A 65 -8.43 -18.03 -15.26
CA GLN A 65 -9.39 -18.64 -16.16
C GLN A 65 -10.63 -19.14 -15.39
N ALA A 66 -10.43 -19.84 -14.27
CA ALA A 66 -11.53 -20.32 -13.44
C ALA A 66 -12.41 -19.17 -12.90
N LEU A 67 -11.80 -18.04 -12.51
CA LEU A 67 -12.55 -16.85 -12.10
C LEU A 67 -13.36 -16.25 -13.25
N GLN A 68 -12.79 -16.19 -14.45
CA GLN A 68 -13.46 -15.70 -15.64
C GLN A 68 -14.59 -16.62 -16.12
N GLU A 69 -14.43 -17.94 -16.02
CA GLU A 69 -15.49 -18.91 -16.31
C GLU A 69 -16.65 -18.78 -15.32
N ARG A 70 -16.33 -18.60 -14.04
CA ARG A 70 -17.33 -18.49 -12.97
C ARG A 70 -18.12 -17.18 -13.02
N PHE A 71 -17.45 -16.05 -13.27
CA PHE A 71 -18.06 -14.72 -13.17
C PHE A 71 -18.31 -14.04 -14.53
N GLY A 72 -17.75 -14.58 -15.61
CA GLY A 72 -17.78 -14.02 -16.95
C GLY A 72 -16.56 -13.15 -17.25
N LEU A 73 -16.14 -13.14 -18.51
CA LEU A 73 -15.02 -12.36 -19.02
C LEU A 73 -15.15 -10.86 -18.75
N GLN A 74 -16.38 -10.32 -18.78
CA GLN A 74 -16.65 -8.91 -18.50
C GLN A 74 -16.55 -8.56 -17.01
N ALA A 75 -16.69 -9.54 -16.12
CA ALA A 75 -16.63 -9.31 -14.67
C ALA A 75 -15.20 -9.31 -14.13
N VAL A 76 -14.26 -9.98 -14.79
CA VAL A 76 -12.85 -10.08 -14.39
C VAL A 76 -11.96 -9.85 -15.62
N GLN A 77 -11.49 -8.62 -15.80
CA GLN A 77 -10.78 -8.16 -16.99
C GLN A 77 -9.32 -7.81 -16.68
N PRO A 78 -8.34 -8.56 -17.21
CA PRO A 78 -6.93 -8.15 -17.16
C PRO A 78 -6.70 -6.80 -17.86
N LEU A 79 -5.80 -5.99 -17.31
CA LEU A 79 -5.44 -4.67 -17.81
C LEU A 79 -4.02 -4.69 -18.41
N ALA A 80 -3.87 -5.35 -19.55
CA ALA A 80 -2.55 -5.57 -20.19
C ALA A 80 -1.84 -4.27 -20.63
N THR A 81 -2.61 -3.22 -20.94
CA THR A 81 -2.08 -1.93 -21.42
C THR A 81 -2.01 -0.85 -20.33
N ALA A 82 -2.34 -1.19 -19.08
CA ALA A 82 -2.16 -0.24 -17.99
C ALA A 82 -0.68 0.08 -17.80
N GLU A 83 -0.38 1.34 -17.50
CA GLU A 83 0.97 1.82 -17.23
C GLU A 83 1.20 1.96 -15.71
N PRO A 84 2.43 1.73 -15.23
CA PRO A 84 2.78 2.01 -13.85
C PRO A 84 2.60 3.50 -13.55
N VAL A 85 2.06 3.80 -12.37
CA VAL A 85 2.00 5.15 -11.84
C VAL A 85 3.04 5.33 -10.74
N GLU A 86 3.71 6.48 -10.76
CA GLU A 86 4.57 6.91 -9.67
C GLU A 86 3.77 7.75 -8.67
N ILE A 87 4.04 7.54 -7.38
CA ILE A 87 3.40 8.25 -6.29
C ILE A 87 4.50 8.94 -5.49
N ARG A 88 4.46 10.27 -5.47
CA ARG A 88 5.41 11.11 -4.72
C ARG A 88 4.74 11.67 -3.48
N TYR A 89 5.40 11.52 -2.35
CA TYR A 89 4.92 11.99 -1.06
C TYR A 89 5.72 13.20 -0.60
N PRO A 90 5.09 14.19 0.07
CA PRO A 90 5.80 15.34 0.62
C PRO A 90 6.58 14.91 1.86
N VAL A 91 7.85 14.57 1.70
CA VAL A 91 8.77 14.23 2.78
C VAL A 91 10.03 15.07 2.62
N GLU A 92 10.26 15.99 3.55
CA GLU A 92 11.47 16.82 3.59
C GLU A 92 12.67 16.00 4.07
N GLN A 93 12.46 15.19 5.12
CA GLN A 93 13.50 14.34 5.68
C GLN A 93 12.94 13.01 6.18
N TYR A 94 13.56 11.92 5.71
CA TYR A 94 13.28 10.58 6.24
C TYR A 94 14.02 10.35 7.57
N PRO A 95 13.38 9.69 8.55
CA PRO A 95 13.99 9.39 9.84
C PRO A 95 15.12 8.37 9.72
N SER A 96 16.24 8.64 10.39
CA SER A 96 17.37 7.70 10.50
C SER A 96 17.02 6.45 11.33
N LYS A 97 16.11 6.60 12.30
CA LYS A 97 15.58 5.53 13.14
C LYS A 97 14.06 5.63 13.21
N ILE A 98 13.38 4.52 12.99
CA ILE A 98 11.92 4.44 13.08
C ILE A 98 11.49 4.22 14.54
N VAL A 99 10.98 5.28 15.16
CA VAL A 99 10.33 5.25 16.48
C VAL A 99 8.84 5.53 16.28
N SER A 100 7.98 4.58 16.65
CA SER A 100 6.53 4.76 16.49
C SER A 100 5.93 5.38 17.75
N PHE A 101 5.20 6.47 17.59
CA PHE A 101 4.37 7.03 18.65
C PHE A 101 3.21 6.12 18.99
N ASN A 102 2.85 6.10 20.28
CA ASN A 102 1.73 5.33 20.80
C ASN A 102 0.93 6.14 21.82
N LEU A 103 -0.21 6.69 21.39
CA LEU A 103 -1.08 7.53 22.23
C LEU A 103 -1.70 6.79 23.42
N ASP A 104 -1.72 5.45 23.39
CA ASP A 104 -2.18 4.64 24.52
C ASP A 104 -1.15 4.61 25.67
N LYS A 105 0.13 4.85 25.35
CA LYS A 105 1.24 4.86 26.32
C LYS A 105 1.64 6.27 26.70
N ASP A 106 1.69 7.15 25.72
CA ASP A 106 2.03 8.55 25.86
C ASP A 106 1.02 9.38 25.05
N PRO A 107 0.06 10.05 25.69
CA PRO A 107 -1.04 10.73 25.01
C PRO A 107 -0.61 12.00 24.26
N ILE A 108 0.66 12.38 24.38
CA ILE A 108 1.23 13.58 23.77
C ILE A 108 2.24 13.16 22.69
N VAL A 109 2.17 13.81 21.53
CA VAL A 109 3.16 13.70 20.46
C VAL A 109 3.63 15.10 20.12
N GLU A 110 4.92 15.32 20.23
CA GLU A 110 5.58 16.59 19.98
C GLU A 110 6.75 16.39 19.00
N GLY A 111 6.98 17.39 18.17
CA GLY A 111 8.06 17.41 17.18
C GLY A 111 7.74 18.30 15.99
N THR A 112 8.71 18.43 15.10
CA THR A 112 8.56 19.12 13.81
C THR A 112 8.02 18.13 12.78
N LEU A 113 6.94 18.46 12.07
CA LEU A 113 6.43 17.63 10.98
C LEU A 113 7.40 17.70 9.79
N MET A 114 8.08 16.59 9.51
CA MET A 114 9.07 16.46 8.43
C MET A 114 8.47 15.86 7.15
N GLY A 115 7.28 15.27 7.22
CA GLY A 115 6.63 14.72 6.04
C GLY A 115 5.39 13.87 6.29
N ILE A 116 4.75 13.49 5.19
CA ILE A 116 3.56 12.64 5.18
C ILE A 116 3.76 11.55 4.14
N LYS A 117 3.65 10.26 4.53
CA LYS A 117 3.74 9.12 3.60
C LYS A 117 2.60 8.14 3.84
N GLY A 118 1.64 8.11 2.91
CA GLY A 118 0.41 7.33 3.06
C GLY A 118 -0.36 7.71 4.33
N GLN A 119 -0.55 6.74 5.23
CA GLN A 119 -1.23 6.94 6.52
C GLN A 119 -0.32 7.43 7.66
N TYR A 120 0.95 7.68 7.38
CA TYR A 120 1.95 8.05 8.38
C TYR A 120 2.28 9.53 8.34
N LEU A 121 2.25 10.19 9.50
CA LEU A 121 2.96 11.45 9.71
C LEU A 121 4.37 11.15 10.21
N ILE A 122 5.33 11.89 9.71
CA ILE A 122 6.75 11.76 10.03
C ILE A 122 7.18 13.03 10.75
N PHE A 123 7.65 12.89 11.98
CA PHE A 123 8.24 13.94 12.79
C PHE A 123 9.74 13.70 12.95
N ASP A 124 10.48 14.76 13.29
CA ASP A 124 11.90 14.67 13.67
C ASP A 124 12.13 13.75 14.89
N THR A 125 11.14 13.63 15.76
CA THR A 125 11.16 12.80 16.99
C THR A 125 10.59 11.39 16.81
N GLY A 126 9.89 11.09 15.71
CA GLY A 126 9.26 9.78 15.48
C GLY A 126 8.21 9.77 14.38
N VAL A 127 7.47 8.67 14.25
CA VAL A 127 6.42 8.50 13.24
C VAL A 127 5.12 8.06 13.91
N ILE A 128 3.98 8.46 13.33
CA ILE A 128 2.66 8.04 13.83
C ILE A 128 1.79 7.55 12.68
N ASN A 129 1.16 6.39 12.86
CA ASN A 129 0.12 5.90 11.97
C ASN A 129 -1.23 6.49 12.39
N ILE A 130 -1.73 7.46 11.64
CA ILE A 130 -2.97 8.17 11.99
C ILE A 130 -4.19 7.26 11.90
N ARG A 131 -4.16 6.24 11.03
CA ARG A 131 -5.27 5.28 10.90
C ARG A 131 -5.53 4.49 12.19
N LYS A 132 -4.53 4.34 13.06
CA LYS A 132 -4.71 3.71 14.37
C LYS A 132 -5.67 4.52 15.27
N TYR A 133 -5.77 5.83 15.07
CA TYR A 133 -6.44 6.75 15.99
C TYR A 133 -7.74 7.34 15.44
N THR A 134 -8.37 6.72 14.44
CA THR A 134 -9.59 7.24 13.81
C THR A 134 -10.81 7.30 14.74
N ALA A 135 -10.77 6.61 15.88
CA ALA A 135 -11.81 6.63 16.90
C ALA A 135 -11.46 7.53 18.12
N TYR A 136 -10.37 8.30 18.04
CA TYR A 136 -9.91 9.15 19.13
C TYR A 136 -10.40 10.58 18.91
N GLN A 137 -10.69 11.27 20.01
CA GLN A 137 -10.78 12.73 19.99
C GLN A 137 -9.38 13.29 20.18
N LEU A 138 -8.90 14.05 19.19
CA LEU A 138 -7.56 14.65 19.19
C LEU A 138 -7.67 16.16 19.22
N ALA A 139 -6.71 16.81 19.88
CA ALA A 139 -6.49 18.25 19.80
C ALA A 139 -5.10 18.48 19.21
N VAL A 140 -4.99 19.50 18.35
CA VAL A 140 -3.72 19.92 17.75
C VAL A 140 -3.44 21.33 18.26
N HIS A 141 -2.24 21.51 18.81
CA HIS A 141 -1.76 22.78 19.33
C HIS A 141 -0.53 23.22 18.53
N GLN A 142 -0.42 24.52 18.25
CA GLN A 142 0.72 25.15 17.56
C GLN A 142 1.63 25.85 18.56
#